data_AF-A0A968LN84-F1
#
_entry.id   AF-A0A968LN84-F1
#
_cell.length_a   1.000
_cell.length_b   1.000
_cell.length_c   1.000
_cell.angle_alpha   90.00
_cell.angle_beta   90.00
_cell.angle_gamma   90.00
#
_symmetry.space_group_name_H-M   'P 1'
#
loop_
_entity.id
_entity.type
_entity.pdbx_description
1 polymer ?
#
loop_
_entity_poly.entity_id
_entity_poly.type
_entity_poly.pdbx_seq_one_letter_code
_entity_poly.pdbx_strand_id
1 'polypeptide(L)'
;MHRSSLPSAIVLGLLGALACTDSGDDGSKYTGGSTFADEAEAESDEDTSGETGSDTTQSEDSGSTSESESESESESTDESESESTGPQTCASDADCVGSPSGEICDTDSGACILCLPGTIAPCYTGADDTLGVGACKAGEWVCLADGKSFGMCAGQVTPKTEQCGNAVDDDCNGIVDDNADADADGWGSCEGDCCDIISGSCFNPELVNPGAYEVEDNEVDDDCNGEVDEPAESCDMGLAELSNDPDDFAMAMELCQFTSLNAPLASKIWGVIDAKISLPNGAPLAHWEQVGIRLITAPTCRRPTRRWSCSRRAGASDSGPRAPSGARAGAWSSRPRRAG
;
A
#
# COMPACT_ATOMS: atom_id res chain seq x y z
N MET A 1 17.42 -41.66 -7.60
CA MET A 1 16.91 -41.21 -8.91
C MET A 1 15.40 -40.99 -8.81
N HIS A 2 14.93 -39.75 -8.68
CA HIS A 2 13.57 -39.31 -9.04
C HIS A 2 13.61 -37.79 -9.28
N ARG A 3 12.66 -37.26 -10.06
CA ARG A 3 12.57 -35.85 -10.44
C ARG A 3 11.12 -35.36 -10.25
N SER A 4 10.96 -34.28 -9.50
CA SER A 4 9.81 -33.38 -9.48
C SER A 4 10.40 -32.00 -9.18
N SER A 5 10.50 -31.03 -10.09
CA SER A 5 9.50 -30.46 -11.02
C SER A 5 8.47 -29.62 -10.27
N LEU A 6 8.77 -28.33 -10.14
CA LEU A 6 7.87 -27.25 -9.73
C LEU A 6 7.62 -26.32 -10.94
N PRO A 7 6.49 -25.58 -10.98
CA PRO A 7 6.04 -24.88 -12.18
C PRO A 7 6.82 -23.59 -12.50
N SER A 8 6.72 -23.15 -13.75
CA SER A 8 7.41 -21.96 -14.28
C SER A 8 6.87 -20.65 -13.68
N ALA A 9 7.79 -19.71 -13.40
CA ALA A 9 7.43 -18.32 -13.15
C ALA A 9 6.85 -17.64 -14.41
N ILE A 10 5.90 -16.72 -14.22
CA ILE A 10 5.28 -15.93 -15.28
C ILE A 10 6.03 -14.60 -15.38
N VAL A 11 6.69 -14.34 -16.51
CA VAL A 11 7.36 -13.06 -16.79
C VAL A 11 6.39 -12.11 -17.47
N LEU A 12 5.97 -11.04 -16.79
CA LEU A 12 5.15 -9.98 -17.36
C LEU A 12 6.03 -8.93 -18.07
N GLY A 13 6.22 -9.09 -19.40
CA GLY A 13 6.95 -8.12 -20.22
C GLY A 13 6.10 -6.89 -20.59
N LEU A 14 6.47 -5.70 -20.10
CA LEU A 14 5.82 -4.44 -20.45
C LEU A 14 6.28 -3.94 -21.85
N LEU A 15 5.44 -4.15 -22.87
CA LEU A 15 5.71 -3.79 -24.26
C LEU A 15 5.51 -2.28 -24.56
N GLY A 16 6.53 -1.48 -24.25
CA GLY A 16 6.60 -0.04 -24.57
C GLY A 16 7.00 0.26 -26.03
N ALA A 17 6.15 -0.06 -27.01
CA ALA A 17 6.47 0.10 -28.44
C ALA A 17 6.30 1.56 -28.95
N LEU A 18 7.34 2.39 -28.85
CA LEU A 18 7.35 3.75 -29.39
C LEU A 18 7.87 3.81 -30.85
N ALA A 19 7.00 3.56 -31.82
CA ALA A 19 7.37 3.56 -33.24
C ALA A 19 7.50 4.99 -33.82
N CYS A 20 8.69 5.36 -34.31
CA CYS A 20 8.84 6.47 -35.26
C CYS A 20 8.59 6.00 -36.70
N THR A 21 7.59 6.57 -37.37
CA THR A 21 7.35 6.39 -38.80
C THR A 21 7.78 7.63 -39.57
N ASP A 22 8.76 7.49 -40.47
CA ASP A 22 9.08 8.54 -41.44
C ASP A 22 8.04 8.57 -42.57
N SER A 23 7.75 9.75 -43.11
CA SER A 23 6.62 9.97 -44.04
C SER A 23 7.05 9.91 -45.50
N GLY A 24 7.23 8.69 -46.01
CA GLY A 24 7.45 8.42 -47.44
C GLY A 24 6.12 8.30 -48.21
N ASP A 25 5.82 9.27 -49.07
CA ASP A 25 4.60 9.31 -49.89
C ASP A 25 4.86 8.68 -51.27
N ASP A 26 4.27 7.50 -51.54
CA ASP A 26 3.93 7.07 -52.91
C ASP A 26 2.87 5.95 -52.89
N GLY A 27 1.86 6.03 -53.76
CA GLY A 27 0.56 5.37 -53.52
C GLY A 27 0.16 4.24 -54.48
N SER A 28 -0.57 3.23 -53.97
CA SER A 28 -1.51 2.44 -54.80
C SER A 28 -2.63 1.69 -54.06
N LYS A 29 -3.86 2.12 -54.38
CA LYS A 29 -5.05 1.29 -54.68
C LYS A 29 -5.71 0.48 -53.54
N TYR A 30 -6.87 1.00 -53.12
CA TYR A 30 -7.91 0.31 -52.36
C TYR A 30 -8.52 -0.90 -53.11
N THR A 31 -8.46 -2.07 -52.48
CA THR A 31 -9.52 -3.11 -52.38
C THR A 31 -9.22 -3.92 -51.12
N GLY A 32 -10.12 -4.25 -50.20
CA GLY A 32 -11.58 -4.07 -50.17
C GLY A 32 -12.25 -5.38 -49.75
N GLY A 33 -12.70 -5.50 -48.50
CA GLY A 33 -13.36 -6.70 -47.98
C GLY A 33 -13.24 -6.81 -46.46
N SER A 34 -14.36 -7.00 -45.76
CA SER A 34 -14.43 -7.09 -44.30
C SER A 34 -15.35 -8.23 -43.86
N THR A 35 -14.81 -9.19 -43.11
CA THR A 35 -15.59 -10.15 -42.30
C THR A 35 -14.74 -10.54 -41.09
N PHE A 36 -15.20 -10.19 -39.89
CA PHE A 36 -14.94 -10.99 -38.70
C PHE A 36 -16.12 -11.96 -38.54
N ALA A 37 -15.85 -13.15 -38.02
CA ALA A 37 -16.85 -14.11 -37.60
C ALA A 37 -16.38 -14.75 -36.28
N ASP A 38 -17.30 -14.90 -35.34
CA ASP A 38 -17.14 -15.70 -34.14
C ASP A 38 -17.05 -17.18 -34.50
N GLU A 39 -16.14 -17.92 -33.88
CA GLU A 39 -16.36 -19.34 -33.56
C GLU A 39 -15.95 -19.54 -32.10
N ALA A 40 -16.83 -20.15 -31.32
CA ALA A 40 -16.62 -20.53 -29.93
C ALA A 40 -17.05 -21.98 -29.80
N GLU A 41 -16.16 -22.84 -29.31
CA GLU A 41 -16.42 -24.28 -29.20
C GLU A 41 -16.37 -24.73 -27.74
N ALA A 42 -17.32 -25.60 -27.39
CA ALA A 42 -17.43 -26.23 -26.09
C ALA A 42 -17.70 -27.73 -26.32
N GLU A 43 -16.90 -28.58 -25.69
CA GLU A 43 -16.98 -30.05 -25.83
C GLU A 43 -17.52 -30.69 -24.53
N SER A 44 -18.17 -31.85 -24.65
CA SER A 44 -19.14 -32.38 -23.67
C SER A 44 -19.08 -33.91 -23.50
N ASP A 45 -19.43 -34.40 -22.29
CA ASP A 45 -20.12 -35.67 -21.91
C ASP A 45 -19.64 -37.07 -22.43
N GLU A 46 -19.77 -38.21 -21.71
CA GLU A 46 -20.29 -38.51 -20.33
C GLU A 46 -19.21 -39.14 -19.40
N ASP A 47 -19.07 -40.42 -18.98
CA ASP A 47 -19.78 -41.72 -19.15
C ASP A 47 -19.50 -42.63 -17.89
N THR A 48 -20.22 -43.75 -17.79
CA THR A 48 -20.33 -44.82 -16.76
C THR A 48 -19.11 -45.77 -16.59
N SER A 49 -18.93 -46.66 -15.57
CA SER A 49 -19.59 -47.10 -14.29
C SER A 49 -18.56 -47.95 -13.46
N GLY A 50 -18.73 -48.50 -12.24
CA GLY A 50 -19.80 -48.53 -11.20
C GLY A 50 -19.68 -49.79 -10.27
N GLU A 51 -20.34 -49.79 -9.09
CA GLU A 51 -20.50 -50.91 -8.09
C GLU A 51 -19.24 -51.49 -7.38
N THR A 52 -19.23 -52.04 -6.14
CA THR A 52 -20.23 -52.37 -5.07
C THR A 52 -19.55 -52.35 -3.67
N GLY A 53 -20.34 -52.29 -2.57
CA GLY A 53 -19.91 -52.80 -1.24
C GLY A 53 -20.41 -52.02 0.00
N SER A 54 -21.16 -52.67 0.90
CA SER A 54 -21.75 -52.08 2.12
C SER A 54 -21.25 -52.72 3.42
N ASP A 55 -21.36 -52.03 4.57
CA ASP A 55 -22.02 -52.60 5.76
C ASP A 55 -22.51 -51.51 6.77
N THR A 56 -23.29 -51.86 7.80
CA THR A 56 -24.26 -50.96 8.49
C THR A 56 -24.42 -51.16 10.01
N THR A 57 -24.56 -50.06 10.79
CA THR A 57 -25.40 -49.89 12.01
C THR A 57 -25.57 -48.36 12.29
N GLN A 58 -26.76 -47.75 12.42
CA GLN A 58 -27.80 -47.86 13.48
C GLN A 58 -27.30 -47.41 14.87
N SER A 59 -27.96 -46.54 15.66
CA SER A 59 -29.19 -45.70 15.51
C SER A 59 -29.19 -44.60 16.64
N GLU A 60 -30.20 -43.77 16.98
CA GLU A 60 -31.63 -43.63 16.60
C GLU A 60 -32.18 -42.19 16.88
N ASP A 61 -32.90 -41.61 15.90
CA ASP A 61 -34.18 -40.84 15.94
C ASP A 61 -34.53 -39.70 16.95
N SER A 62 -35.38 -38.77 16.47
CA SER A 62 -36.11 -37.62 17.11
C SER A 62 -35.58 -36.21 16.74
N GLY A 63 -36.34 -35.29 16.13
CA GLY A 63 -37.66 -35.39 15.47
C GLY A 63 -38.49 -34.10 15.50
N SER A 64 -39.00 -33.64 14.34
CA SER A 64 -40.07 -32.62 14.15
C SER A 64 -39.77 -31.14 14.54
N THR A 65 -40.36 -30.09 13.93
CA THR A 65 -41.29 -29.97 12.77
C THR A 65 -40.92 -28.81 11.82
N SER A 66 -41.46 -28.91 10.60
CA SER A 66 -41.99 -27.86 9.70
C SER A 66 -42.79 -26.72 10.42
N GLU A 67 -43.22 -25.59 9.80
CA GLU A 67 -43.07 -25.05 8.43
C GLU A 67 -43.55 -23.57 8.37
N SER A 68 -43.47 -22.98 7.18
CA SER A 68 -44.27 -21.85 6.65
C SER A 68 -43.95 -20.41 7.09
N GLU A 69 -43.80 -19.58 6.06
CA GLU A 69 -43.81 -18.13 6.09
C GLU A 69 -45.23 -17.58 6.32
N SER A 70 -45.35 -16.31 6.71
CA SER A 70 -46.61 -15.57 6.71
C SER A 70 -46.34 -14.07 6.63
N GLU A 71 -46.62 -13.47 5.47
CA GLU A 71 -46.59 -12.01 5.35
C GLU A 71 -47.74 -11.37 6.14
N SER A 72 -47.50 -10.21 6.73
CA SER A 72 -48.52 -9.40 7.42
C SER A 72 -48.07 -7.95 7.45
N GLU A 73 -48.59 -7.14 6.53
CA GLU A 73 -48.44 -5.69 6.61
C GLU A 73 -49.15 -5.16 7.86
N SER A 74 -48.51 -4.22 8.55
CA SER A 74 -49.18 -3.38 9.54
C SER A 74 -48.57 -1.98 9.55
N GLU A 75 -49.31 -1.02 9.02
CA GLU A 75 -49.03 0.40 9.23
C GLU A 75 -49.03 0.68 10.74
N SER A 76 -47.95 1.26 11.24
CA SER A 76 -47.85 1.78 12.61
C SER A 76 -47.25 3.19 12.56
N THR A 77 -48.11 4.15 12.21
CA THR A 77 -47.85 5.57 12.48
C THR A 77 -47.98 5.82 13.98
N ASP A 78 -46.87 5.94 14.68
CA ASP A 78 -46.83 6.63 15.97
C ASP A 78 -45.59 7.52 16.00
N GLU A 79 -45.82 8.82 16.18
CA GLU A 79 -44.75 9.81 16.18
C GLU A 79 -44.06 9.82 17.54
N SER A 80 -42.74 9.63 17.52
CA SER A 80 -41.87 9.88 18.67
C SER A 80 -40.54 10.43 18.18
N GLU A 81 -40.61 11.56 17.48
CA GLU A 81 -39.48 12.47 17.32
C GLU A 81 -39.04 12.94 18.71
N SER A 82 -38.16 12.15 19.33
CA SER A 82 -37.42 12.55 20.52
C SER A 82 -36.32 13.53 20.09
N GLU A 83 -36.74 14.70 19.61
CA GLU A 83 -35.92 15.90 19.46
C GLU A 83 -35.43 16.35 20.84
N SER A 84 -34.44 15.64 21.37
CA SER A 84 -33.59 16.08 22.47
C SER A 84 -32.53 17.06 21.95
N THR A 85 -32.96 18.01 21.11
CA THR A 85 -32.16 19.08 20.49
C THR A 85 -32.12 20.35 21.37
N GLY A 86 -32.40 20.20 22.66
CA GLY A 86 -32.08 21.17 23.70
C GLY A 86 -30.75 20.83 24.38
N PRO A 87 -30.01 21.82 24.94
CA PRO A 87 -28.90 21.53 25.84
C PRO A 87 -29.42 20.70 27.02
N GLN A 88 -28.87 19.50 27.23
CA GLN A 88 -29.20 18.66 28.38
C GLN A 88 -28.63 19.31 29.64
N THR A 89 -29.48 20.08 30.33
CA THR A 89 -29.14 20.76 31.57
C THR A 89 -29.21 19.78 32.73
N CYS A 90 -28.06 19.29 33.19
CA CYS A 90 -27.97 18.32 34.27
C CYS A 90 -27.95 18.99 35.66
N ALA A 91 -28.35 18.25 36.69
CA ALA A 91 -28.14 18.60 38.09
C ALA A 91 -27.34 17.51 38.85
N SER A 92 -27.17 16.34 38.24
CA SER A 92 -26.45 15.18 38.75
C SER A 92 -26.07 14.23 37.59
N ASP A 93 -25.12 13.33 37.81
CA ASP A 93 -24.70 12.31 36.82
C ASP A 93 -25.87 11.43 36.35
N ALA A 94 -26.91 11.27 37.18
CA ALA A 94 -28.13 10.54 36.84
C ALA A 94 -28.92 11.17 35.67
N ASP A 95 -28.76 12.48 35.43
CA ASP A 95 -29.36 13.19 34.31
C ASP A 95 -28.54 13.00 33.00
N CYS A 96 -27.34 12.44 33.09
CA CYS A 96 -26.38 12.27 31.99
C CYS A 96 -26.19 10.83 31.52
N VAL A 97 -26.87 9.85 32.14
CA VAL A 97 -26.81 8.43 31.74
C VAL A 97 -27.19 8.25 30.27
N GLY A 98 -26.31 7.66 29.46
CA GLY A 98 -26.50 7.52 28.02
C GLY A 98 -26.37 8.81 27.20
N SER A 99 -25.91 9.91 27.79
CA SER A 99 -25.64 11.17 27.06
C SER A 99 -24.48 11.00 26.06
N PRO A 100 -24.62 11.47 24.80
CA PRO A 100 -23.53 11.41 23.82
C PRO A 100 -22.38 12.39 24.12
N SER A 101 -22.51 13.24 25.15
CA SER A 101 -21.40 14.10 25.63
C SER A 101 -20.64 13.50 26.81
N GLY A 102 -21.07 12.34 27.33
CA GLY A 102 -20.52 11.67 28.52
C GLY A 102 -21.48 11.71 29.72
N GLU A 103 -21.24 10.81 30.68
CA GLU A 103 -22.18 10.49 31.77
C GLU A 103 -21.95 11.27 33.07
N ILE A 104 -20.97 12.18 33.12
CA ILE A 104 -20.71 13.03 34.29
C ILE A 104 -21.45 14.35 34.13
N CYS A 105 -22.01 14.89 35.21
CA CYS A 105 -22.57 16.24 35.22
C CYS A 105 -21.56 17.28 35.72
N ASP A 106 -21.21 18.24 34.87
CA ASP A 106 -20.56 19.47 35.35
C ASP A 106 -21.62 20.35 36.02
N THR A 107 -21.61 20.43 37.35
CA THR A 107 -22.56 21.25 38.12
C THR A 107 -22.33 22.75 37.99
N ASP A 108 -21.17 23.21 37.48
CA ASP A 108 -20.86 24.63 37.33
C ASP A 108 -21.34 25.18 35.97
N SER A 109 -21.25 24.40 34.88
CA SER A 109 -21.88 24.75 33.58
C SER A 109 -23.29 24.19 33.39
N GLY A 110 -23.68 23.19 34.19
CA GLY A 110 -24.93 22.45 34.05
C GLY A 110 -24.96 21.52 32.84
N ALA A 111 -23.80 21.08 32.32
CA ALA A 111 -23.72 20.28 31.09
C ALA A 111 -23.18 18.86 31.36
N CYS A 112 -23.69 17.88 30.61
CA CYS A 112 -23.12 16.54 30.58
C CYS A 112 -21.78 16.50 29.84
N ILE A 113 -20.80 15.81 30.43
CA ILE A 113 -19.39 15.80 30.05
C ILE A 113 -18.80 14.38 30.21
N LEU A 114 -17.70 14.10 29.49
CA LEU A 114 -16.96 12.84 29.56
C LEU A 114 -16.05 12.79 30.79
N CYS A 115 -15.47 13.93 31.15
CA CYS A 115 -14.53 14.08 32.25
C CYS A 115 -14.61 15.49 32.82
N LEU A 116 -14.31 15.65 34.11
CA LEU A 116 -14.35 16.96 34.76
C LEU A 116 -13.10 17.77 34.33
N PRO A 117 -13.23 19.01 33.83
CA PRO A 117 -12.09 19.75 33.27
C PRO A 117 -10.86 19.80 34.19
N GLY A 118 -9.70 19.40 33.65
CA GLY A 118 -8.44 19.33 34.39
C GLY A 118 -8.25 18.11 35.31
N THR A 119 -9.18 17.14 35.36
CA THR A 119 -8.90 15.86 36.03
C THR A 119 -7.81 15.08 35.33
N ILE A 120 -7.02 14.35 36.12
CA ILE A 120 -5.96 13.46 35.66
C ILE A 120 -6.43 12.01 35.89
N ALA A 121 -6.16 11.14 34.92
CA ALA A 121 -6.41 9.71 35.03
C ALA A 121 -5.27 8.91 34.35
N PRO A 122 -5.05 7.63 34.70
CA PRO A 122 -4.10 6.79 34.00
C PRO A 122 -4.59 6.49 32.57
N CYS A 123 -3.64 6.29 31.67
CA CYS A 123 -3.89 5.92 30.28
C CYS A 123 -2.75 5.06 29.73
N TYR A 124 -3.06 4.26 28.70
CA TYR A 124 -2.09 3.48 27.95
C TYR A 124 -2.63 3.26 26.54
N THR A 125 -1.78 3.30 25.52
CA THR A 125 -2.19 3.08 24.12
C THR A 125 -1.40 1.97 23.42
N GLY A 126 -0.63 1.17 24.17
CA GLY A 126 -0.09 -0.12 23.70
C GLY A 126 -1.08 -1.26 23.94
N ALA A 127 -0.69 -2.50 23.62
CA ALA A 127 -1.50 -3.68 23.91
C ALA A 127 -1.54 -3.97 25.42
N ASP A 128 -2.71 -4.28 25.98
CA ASP A 128 -2.96 -4.37 27.44
C ASP A 128 -2.02 -5.31 28.21
N ASP A 129 -1.48 -6.34 27.54
CA ASP A 129 -0.54 -7.33 28.09
C ASP A 129 0.90 -6.82 28.22
N THR A 130 1.29 -5.81 27.44
CA THR A 130 2.62 -5.14 27.55
C THR A 130 2.69 -4.12 28.70
N LEU A 131 1.57 -3.79 29.34
CA LEU A 131 1.51 -2.73 30.35
C LEU A 131 2.27 -3.09 31.63
N GLY A 132 3.44 -2.47 31.83
CA GLY A 132 4.29 -2.71 32.99
C GLY A 132 5.31 -3.84 32.81
N VAL A 133 5.44 -4.35 31.58
CA VAL A 133 6.54 -5.21 31.13
C VAL A 133 7.67 -4.31 30.60
N GLY A 134 8.93 -4.73 30.75
CA GLY A 134 10.08 -4.00 30.24
C GLY A 134 10.15 -2.50 30.57
N ALA A 135 10.32 -1.69 29.52
CA ALA A 135 10.26 -0.23 29.56
C ALA A 135 8.83 0.32 29.64
N CYS A 136 7.83 -0.48 29.28
CA CYS A 136 6.46 -0.05 29.06
C CYS A 136 5.73 0.32 30.34
N LYS A 137 4.93 1.40 30.25
CA LYS A 137 4.17 1.92 31.38
C LYS A 137 3.02 2.81 30.93
N ALA A 138 1.97 2.84 31.75
CA ALA A 138 0.91 3.83 31.66
C ALA A 138 1.47 5.25 31.82
N GLY A 139 0.88 6.18 31.06
CA GLY A 139 1.01 7.61 31.27
C GLY A 139 -0.19 8.17 32.01
N GLU A 140 -0.29 9.50 32.00
CA GLU A 140 -1.44 10.25 32.52
C GLU A 140 -2.03 11.13 31.43
N TRP A 141 -3.34 11.05 31.22
CA TRP A 141 -4.07 11.99 30.37
C TRP A 141 -4.80 13.04 31.22
N VAL A 142 -4.90 14.26 30.69
CA VAL A 142 -5.58 15.37 31.36
C VAL A 142 -6.85 15.69 30.60
N CYS A 143 -7.98 15.76 31.31
CA CYS A 143 -9.25 16.18 30.73
C CYS A 143 -9.18 17.63 30.23
N LEU A 144 -9.58 17.88 28.99
CA LEU A 144 -9.52 19.21 28.38
C LEU A 144 -10.54 20.16 29.00
N ALA A 145 -10.34 21.46 28.76
CA ALA A 145 -11.14 22.55 29.34
C ALA A 145 -12.63 22.56 28.88
N ASP A 146 -13.01 21.72 27.91
CA ASP A 146 -14.39 21.56 27.44
C ASP A 146 -15.12 20.35 28.07
N GLY A 147 -14.43 19.53 28.86
CA GLY A 147 -14.94 18.32 29.51
C GLY A 147 -15.26 17.15 28.56
N LYS A 148 -14.97 17.25 27.26
CA LYS A 148 -15.46 16.32 26.23
C LYS A 148 -14.40 15.35 25.72
N SER A 149 -13.13 15.60 26.04
CA SER A 149 -12.02 14.79 25.59
C SER A 149 -10.86 14.84 26.57
N PHE A 150 -10.04 13.80 26.55
CA PHE A 150 -8.73 13.78 27.19
C PHE A 150 -7.67 14.26 26.19
N GLY A 151 -6.61 14.89 26.69
CA GLY A 151 -5.42 15.20 25.91
C GLY A 151 -4.58 13.95 25.58
N MET A 152 -3.39 14.17 25.03
CA MET A 152 -2.42 13.09 24.81
C MET A 152 -2.12 12.33 26.12
N CYS A 153 -1.84 11.02 26.00
CA CYS A 153 -1.39 10.22 27.15
C CYS A 153 0.07 10.57 27.47
N ALA A 154 0.28 11.45 28.44
CA ALA A 154 1.59 12.01 28.73
C ALA A 154 2.44 11.06 29.58
N GLY A 155 3.69 10.83 29.17
CA GLY A 155 4.65 10.03 29.94
C GLY A 155 4.49 8.51 29.84
N GLN A 156 3.55 8.01 29.03
CA GLN A 156 3.49 6.59 28.68
C GLN A 156 4.76 6.16 27.91
N VAL A 157 5.07 4.88 28.00
CA VAL A 157 6.01 4.20 27.08
C VAL A 157 5.27 2.98 26.57
N THR A 158 5.08 2.92 25.25
CA THR A 158 4.49 1.79 24.52
C THR A 158 5.60 0.97 23.86
N PRO A 159 5.31 -0.26 23.40
CA PRO A 159 6.25 -1.09 22.64
C PRO A 159 6.92 -0.35 21.48
N LYS A 160 8.16 -0.76 21.19
CA LYS A 160 8.96 -0.41 20.00
C LYS A 160 9.83 -1.59 19.58
N THR A 161 10.37 -1.55 18.37
CA THR A 161 11.43 -2.48 17.96
C THR A 161 12.61 -2.45 18.93
N GLU A 162 13.11 -3.63 19.31
CA GLU A 162 14.06 -3.85 20.41
C GLU A 162 15.45 -3.22 20.13
N GLN A 163 15.94 -2.34 21.01
CA GLN A 163 17.25 -1.69 20.81
C GLN A 163 18.40 -2.50 21.45
N CYS A 164 18.69 -3.66 20.87
CA CYS A 164 19.58 -4.65 21.47
C CYS A 164 20.98 -4.15 21.86
N GLY A 165 21.43 -4.58 23.04
CA GLY A 165 22.67 -4.16 23.69
C GLY A 165 22.51 -3.01 24.68
N ASN A 166 21.27 -2.54 24.91
CA ASN A 166 20.96 -1.50 25.90
C ASN A 166 20.59 -2.07 27.29
N ALA A 167 20.34 -3.38 27.39
CA ALA A 167 19.86 -4.09 28.58
C ALA A 167 18.48 -3.62 29.10
N VAL A 168 17.58 -3.33 28.15
CA VAL A 168 16.16 -2.99 28.31
C VAL A 168 15.33 -4.03 27.53
N ASP A 169 14.02 -3.99 27.73
CA ASP A 169 12.95 -4.78 27.11
C ASP A 169 12.01 -3.70 26.54
N ASP A 170 12.29 -3.28 25.31
CA ASP A 170 11.70 -2.11 24.63
C ASP A 170 10.45 -2.47 23.81
N ASP A 171 10.38 -3.71 23.30
CA ASP A 171 9.17 -4.28 22.71
C ASP A 171 8.13 -4.71 23.77
N CYS A 172 8.60 -4.85 25.02
CA CYS A 172 7.80 -5.18 26.19
C CYS A 172 7.19 -6.59 26.15
N ASN A 173 7.85 -7.55 25.49
CA ASN A 173 7.49 -8.97 25.48
C ASN A 173 7.93 -9.72 26.76
N GLY A 174 8.83 -9.15 27.56
CA GLY A 174 9.32 -9.72 28.82
C GLY A 174 10.68 -10.42 28.72
N ILE A 175 11.36 -10.31 27.58
CA ILE A 175 12.75 -10.71 27.35
C ILE A 175 13.56 -9.42 27.10
N VAL A 176 14.86 -9.43 27.42
CA VAL A 176 15.77 -8.28 27.32
C VAL A 176 16.84 -8.58 26.27
N ASP A 177 17.10 -7.62 25.38
CA ASP A 177 18.06 -7.71 24.25
C ASP A 177 17.76 -8.92 23.33
N ASP A 178 16.50 -9.08 22.93
CA ASP A 178 15.98 -10.25 22.19
C ASP A 178 15.84 -10.01 20.67
N ASN A 179 16.23 -11.02 19.87
CA ASN A 179 16.27 -10.95 18.40
C ASN A 179 15.00 -11.59 17.82
N ALA A 180 13.86 -10.95 18.05
CA ALA A 180 12.63 -11.24 17.34
C ALA A 180 12.75 -10.92 15.84
N ASP A 181 11.92 -11.59 15.05
CA ASP A 181 11.64 -11.44 13.61
C ASP A 181 10.12 -11.60 13.54
N ALA A 182 9.43 -10.54 13.93
CA ALA A 182 8.03 -10.50 14.35
C ALA A 182 7.07 -10.26 13.19
N ASP A 183 7.54 -9.64 12.11
CA ASP A 183 6.82 -9.49 10.85
C ASP A 183 7.10 -10.63 9.83
N ALA A 184 8.20 -11.38 10.04
CA ALA A 184 8.72 -12.46 9.19
C ALA A 184 9.35 -12.04 7.85
N ASP A 185 9.90 -10.82 7.76
CA ASP A 185 10.79 -10.35 6.70
C ASP A 185 12.08 -11.20 6.58
N GLY A 186 12.59 -11.69 7.70
CA GLY A 186 13.90 -12.33 7.80
C GLY A 186 15.06 -11.35 8.03
N TRP A 187 14.81 -10.30 8.81
CA TRP A 187 15.78 -9.55 9.60
C TRP A 187 15.27 -9.53 11.04
N GLY A 188 16.12 -9.80 12.03
CA GLY A 188 15.75 -9.54 13.41
C GLY A 188 16.05 -8.12 13.90
N SER A 189 15.37 -7.70 14.95
CA SER A 189 15.62 -6.45 15.69
C SER A 189 17.13 -6.23 15.99
N CYS A 190 17.81 -7.23 16.57
CA CYS A 190 19.25 -7.13 16.87
C CYS A 190 20.16 -7.29 15.65
N GLU A 191 19.63 -7.66 14.48
CA GLU A 191 20.36 -7.73 13.22
C GLU A 191 20.33 -6.40 12.45
N GLY A 192 19.58 -5.41 12.95
CA GLY A 192 19.62 -4.00 12.53
C GLY A 192 18.26 -3.42 12.16
N ASP A 193 17.19 -4.22 12.20
CA ASP A 193 15.86 -3.74 11.85
C ASP A 193 15.31 -2.71 12.86
N CYS A 194 14.64 -1.70 12.29
CA CYS A 194 14.06 -0.54 12.94
C CYS A 194 12.52 -0.58 12.96
N CYS A 195 11.87 -1.56 12.31
CA CYS A 195 10.42 -1.61 12.08
C CYS A 195 9.75 -2.96 12.43
N ASP A 196 10.45 -3.92 13.04
CA ASP A 196 9.99 -5.25 13.46
C ASP A 196 8.56 -5.28 14.04
N ILE A 197 8.20 -4.27 14.83
CA ILE A 197 6.83 -4.07 15.30
C ILE A 197 6.24 -2.70 14.93
N ILE A 198 4.96 -2.72 14.54
CA ILE A 198 4.14 -1.56 14.16
C ILE A 198 4.10 -0.54 15.31
N SER A 199 4.98 0.44 15.26
CA SER A 199 5.20 1.42 16.32
C SER A 199 5.73 2.76 15.77
N GLY A 200 5.24 3.88 16.29
CA GLY A 200 5.67 5.21 15.84
C GLY A 200 5.34 5.51 14.37
N SER A 201 6.37 5.68 13.54
CA SER A 201 6.30 5.85 12.08
C SER A 201 6.33 4.52 11.31
N CYS A 202 6.60 3.39 11.97
CA CYS A 202 6.61 2.09 11.33
C CYS A 202 5.17 1.65 10.99
N PHE A 203 4.80 1.75 9.70
CA PHE A 203 3.45 1.41 9.20
C PHE A 203 3.38 0.16 8.34
N ASN A 204 4.49 -0.27 7.72
CA ASN A 204 4.58 -1.49 6.91
C ASN A 204 5.91 -2.22 7.23
N PRO A 205 6.01 -2.94 8.37
CA PRO A 205 7.21 -3.69 8.76
C PRO A 205 7.86 -4.45 7.61
N GLU A 206 7.06 -5.26 6.88
CA GLU A 206 7.48 -6.20 5.81
C GLU A 206 8.26 -5.59 4.61
N LEU A 207 8.50 -4.29 4.62
CA LEU A 207 9.17 -3.51 3.58
C LEU A 207 10.33 -2.63 4.10
N VAL A 208 10.52 -2.53 5.42
CA VAL A 208 11.44 -1.61 6.09
C VAL A 208 12.47 -2.43 6.84
N ASN A 209 13.73 -2.37 6.42
CA ASN A 209 14.81 -3.18 6.99
C ASN A 209 16.20 -2.70 6.51
N PRO A 210 17.32 -3.16 7.11
CA PRO A 210 18.66 -2.74 6.71
C PRO A 210 18.94 -2.92 5.21
N GLY A 211 18.98 -1.82 4.47
CA GLY A 211 19.14 -1.84 3.02
C GLY A 211 17.88 -2.25 2.24
N ALA A 212 16.67 -1.93 2.70
CA ALA A 212 15.47 -1.86 1.87
C ALA A 212 15.44 -0.62 0.96
N TYR A 213 14.40 -0.47 0.13
CA TYR A 213 14.33 0.62 -0.84
C TYR A 213 13.68 1.87 -0.22
N GLU A 214 14.42 2.97 -0.18
CA GLU A 214 13.98 4.27 0.35
C GLU A 214 12.92 4.97 -0.53
N VAL A 215 11.74 5.24 0.04
CA VAL A 215 10.57 5.80 -0.66
C VAL A 215 10.36 7.28 -0.34
N GLU A 216 11.07 8.16 -1.07
CA GLU A 216 10.95 9.64 -1.00
C GLU A 216 9.52 10.18 -0.68
N ASP A 217 9.43 11.08 0.32
CA ASP A 217 8.22 11.72 0.85
C ASP A 217 7.27 10.75 1.62
N ASN A 218 7.79 9.80 2.41
CA ASN A 218 7.00 8.86 3.24
C ASN A 218 7.09 9.05 4.78
N GLU A 219 8.05 9.83 5.30
CA GLU A 219 8.34 10.04 6.73
C GLU A 219 8.79 8.76 7.52
N VAL A 220 9.48 7.81 6.85
CA VAL A 220 10.05 6.56 7.40
C VAL A 220 11.55 6.46 7.05
N ASP A 221 12.32 5.78 7.90
CA ASP A 221 13.69 5.31 7.63
C ASP A 221 13.55 3.92 6.99
N ASP A 222 13.30 3.81 5.68
CA ASP A 222 12.93 2.51 5.09
C ASP A 222 14.13 1.55 5.07
N ASP A 223 15.36 2.06 4.89
CA ASP A 223 16.58 1.25 4.82
C ASP A 223 17.33 1.07 6.17
N CYS A 224 16.73 1.55 7.27
CA CYS A 224 17.20 1.49 8.66
C CYS A 224 18.64 2.01 8.88
N ASN A 225 19.07 3.05 8.16
CA ASN A 225 20.40 3.66 8.35
C ASN A 225 20.43 4.78 9.41
N GLY A 226 19.27 5.35 9.78
CA GLY A 226 19.13 6.35 10.85
C GLY A 226 18.99 7.81 10.40
N GLU A 227 18.94 8.08 9.09
CA GLU A 227 18.36 9.31 8.53
C GLU A 227 16.89 9.00 8.08
N VAL A 228 16.22 9.87 7.30
CA VAL A 228 14.80 9.73 6.88
C VAL A 228 14.57 10.52 5.58
N ASP A 229 13.81 9.96 4.62
CA ASP A 229 13.45 10.56 3.33
C ASP A 229 14.67 10.90 2.45
N GLU A 230 15.63 9.99 2.32
CA GLU A 230 16.84 10.24 1.53
C GLU A 230 16.57 10.34 0.02
N PRO A 231 17.20 11.32 -0.67
CA PRO A 231 17.13 11.40 -2.12
C PRO A 231 17.99 10.30 -2.74
N ALA A 232 17.39 9.49 -3.62
CA ALA A 232 18.09 8.40 -4.31
C ALA A 232 19.37 8.88 -5.02
N GLU A 233 20.50 8.19 -4.83
CA GLU A 233 21.77 8.56 -5.46
C GLU A 233 21.68 8.44 -7.00
N SER A 234 22.07 9.51 -7.72
CA SER A 234 22.13 9.49 -9.20
C SER A 234 23.44 8.85 -9.69
N CYS A 235 23.29 7.82 -10.51
CA CYS A 235 24.39 7.07 -11.15
C CYS A 235 24.42 7.21 -12.68
N ASP A 236 23.48 7.97 -13.27
CA ASP A 236 23.43 8.26 -14.71
C ASP A 236 24.66 9.06 -15.23
N MET A 237 25.37 9.74 -14.31
CA MET A 237 26.44 10.67 -14.61
C MET A 237 27.73 10.00 -15.11
N GLY A 238 27.96 10.12 -16.43
CA GLY A 238 29.24 9.76 -17.06
C GLY A 238 29.25 8.42 -17.79
N LEU A 239 28.10 7.73 -17.84
CA LEU A 239 27.87 6.52 -18.62
C LEU A 239 28.17 6.76 -20.11
N ALA A 240 28.68 5.75 -20.80
CA ALA A 240 29.12 5.89 -22.18
C ALA A 240 27.95 5.83 -23.18
N GLU A 241 27.87 6.80 -24.12
CA GLU A 241 26.82 6.82 -25.15
C GLU A 241 26.73 5.53 -25.98
N LEU A 242 27.88 4.84 -26.14
CA LEU A 242 28.03 3.60 -26.87
C LEU A 242 28.33 2.42 -25.93
N SER A 243 27.89 2.48 -24.68
CA SER A 243 27.97 1.32 -23.79
C SER A 243 27.17 0.15 -24.34
N ASN A 244 27.71 -1.04 -24.13
CA ASN A 244 27.09 -2.32 -24.39
C ASN A 244 27.03 -3.20 -23.12
N ASP A 245 27.38 -2.64 -21.96
CA ASP A 245 27.25 -3.28 -20.67
C ASP A 245 25.80 -3.11 -20.17
N PRO A 246 25.04 -4.20 -19.91
CA PRO A 246 23.67 -4.10 -19.42
C PRO A 246 23.52 -3.30 -18.12
N ASP A 247 24.52 -3.31 -17.25
CA ASP A 247 24.46 -2.64 -15.95
C ASP A 247 24.47 -1.10 -16.11
N ASP A 248 25.19 -0.57 -17.12
CA ASP A 248 25.12 0.85 -17.48
C ASP A 248 23.70 1.25 -17.94
N PHE A 249 22.94 0.35 -18.60
CA PHE A 249 21.54 0.66 -18.98
C PHE A 249 20.59 0.66 -17.78
N ALA A 250 20.89 -0.11 -16.73
CA ALA A 250 20.16 -0.04 -15.47
C ALA A 250 20.47 1.26 -14.71
N MET A 251 21.76 1.65 -14.63
CA MET A 251 22.17 2.93 -14.06
C MET A 251 21.59 4.13 -14.83
N ALA A 252 21.49 4.05 -16.16
CA ALA A 252 20.79 5.05 -17.00
C ALA A 252 19.25 5.08 -16.83
N MET A 253 18.70 4.24 -15.95
CA MET A 253 17.30 4.25 -15.50
C MET A 253 17.18 4.58 -14.00
N GLU A 254 18.24 5.15 -13.39
CA GLU A 254 18.41 5.41 -11.95
C GLU A 254 18.34 4.14 -11.07
N LEU A 255 18.57 2.95 -11.63
CA LEU A 255 18.71 1.72 -10.87
C LEU A 255 20.17 1.55 -10.43
N CYS A 256 20.53 2.30 -9.39
CA CYS A 256 21.92 2.51 -9.00
C CYS A 256 22.50 1.47 -8.04
N GLN A 257 21.64 0.75 -7.31
CA GLN A 257 22.06 -0.30 -6.39
C GLN A 257 22.00 -1.69 -7.04
N PHE A 258 23.04 -2.50 -6.82
CA PHE A 258 23.18 -3.86 -7.36
C PHE A 258 23.38 -4.85 -6.22
N THR A 259 22.74 -6.01 -6.32
CA THR A 259 22.67 -7.01 -5.25
C THR A 259 22.77 -8.43 -5.81
N SER A 260 22.61 -9.46 -4.99
CA SER A 260 22.55 -10.85 -5.44
C SER A 260 21.37 -11.60 -4.82
N LEU A 261 20.77 -12.51 -5.60
CA LEU A 261 19.51 -13.21 -5.27
C LEU A 261 19.50 -13.94 -3.90
N ASN A 262 20.66 -14.22 -3.31
CA ASN A 262 20.81 -14.84 -1.99
C ASN A 262 22.02 -14.21 -1.26
N ALA A 263 22.07 -12.88 -1.17
CA ALA A 263 23.11 -12.19 -0.42
C ALA A 263 23.08 -12.60 1.07
N PRO A 264 24.25 -12.83 1.73
CA PRO A 264 24.31 -13.03 3.18
C PRO A 264 23.77 -11.81 3.93
N LEU A 265 23.11 -12.03 5.08
CA LEU A 265 22.35 -11.00 5.81
C LEU A 265 23.09 -9.66 5.97
N ALA A 266 24.33 -9.65 6.48
CA ALA A 266 25.19 -8.46 6.59
C ALA A 266 25.66 -7.83 5.24
N SER A 267 24.96 -8.14 4.15
CA SER A 267 25.07 -7.63 2.78
C SER A 267 23.77 -7.84 1.97
N LYS A 268 22.65 -8.21 2.63
CA LYS A 268 21.29 -8.26 2.06
C LYS A 268 20.90 -6.79 1.85
N ILE A 269 20.71 -6.41 0.60
CA ILE A 269 20.26 -5.07 0.18
C ILE A 269 19.35 -5.22 -1.03
N TRP A 270 18.41 -4.30 -1.24
CA TRP A 270 17.65 -4.18 -2.48
C TRP A 270 18.58 -3.89 -3.68
N GLY A 271 18.11 -4.14 -4.90
CA GLY A 271 18.82 -3.69 -6.10
C GLY A 271 18.64 -4.59 -7.32
N VAL A 272 19.39 -4.25 -8.36
CA VAL A 272 19.50 -5.02 -9.60
C VAL A 272 20.29 -6.30 -9.33
N ILE A 273 19.66 -7.44 -9.56
CA ILE A 273 20.28 -8.78 -9.44
C ILE A 273 21.00 -9.20 -10.73
N ASP A 274 20.50 -8.72 -11.88
CA ASP A 274 20.89 -9.15 -13.23
C ASP A 274 20.29 -8.21 -14.28
N ALA A 275 21.11 -7.41 -14.97
CA ALA A 275 20.67 -6.65 -16.14
C ALA A 275 20.98 -7.41 -17.44
N LYS A 276 20.06 -7.38 -18.42
CA LYS A 276 20.21 -8.07 -19.70
C LYS A 276 19.62 -7.28 -20.86
N ILE A 277 20.40 -7.11 -21.92
CA ILE A 277 19.94 -6.52 -23.18
C ILE A 277 19.62 -7.64 -24.18
N SER A 278 18.35 -7.77 -24.56
CA SER A 278 17.87 -8.74 -25.54
C SER A 278 17.05 -8.09 -26.65
N LEU A 279 17.12 -8.68 -27.84
CA LEU A 279 16.22 -8.36 -28.96
C LEU A 279 14.76 -8.70 -28.59
N PRO A 280 13.74 -8.13 -29.28
CA PRO A 280 12.32 -8.38 -28.98
C PRO A 280 11.83 -9.84 -29.08
N ASN A 281 12.67 -10.75 -29.57
CA ASN A 281 12.44 -12.20 -29.61
C ASN A 281 13.16 -12.97 -28.49
N GLY A 282 13.75 -12.27 -27.50
CA GLY A 282 14.52 -12.86 -26.40
C GLY A 282 15.94 -13.31 -26.77
N ALA A 283 16.38 -13.13 -28.03
CA ALA A 283 17.75 -13.45 -28.42
C ALA A 283 18.75 -12.38 -27.90
N PRO A 284 19.99 -12.74 -27.54
CA PRO A 284 21.02 -11.76 -27.21
C PRO A 284 21.38 -10.89 -28.43
N LEU A 285 21.91 -9.70 -28.17
CA LEU A 285 22.43 -8.82 -29.23
C LEU A 285 23.55 -9.51 -30.03
N ALA A 286 23.35 -9.66 -31.34
CA ALA A 286 24.40 -10.15 -32.24
C ALA A 286 25.45 -9.07 -32.58
N HIS A 287 25.07 -7.79 -32.51
CA HIS A 287 25.91 -6.63 -32.76
C HIS A 287 25.54 -5.51 -31.80
N TRP A 288 26.55 -4.84 -31.22
CA TRP A 288 26.39 -3.77 -30.23
C TRP A 288 26.00 -2.42 -30.84
N GLU A 289 26.21 -2.23 -32.15
CA GLU A 289 25.88 -1.01 -32.92
C GLU A 289 24.38 -0.64 -32.95
N GLN A 290 23.51 -1.46 -32.34
CA GLN A 290 22.06 -1.28 -32.27
C GLN A 290 21.58 -0.71 -30.94
N VAL A 291 22.46 -0.53 -29.95
CA VAL A 291 22.14 -0.01 -28.62
C VAL A 291 23.13 1.10 -28.22
N GLY A 292 22.72 1.91 -27.25
CA GLY A 292 23.52 2.99 -26.69
C GLY A 292 22.70 3.81 -25.70
N ILE A 293 23.37 4.37 -24.70
CA ILE A 293 22.75 5.19 -23.67
C ILE A 293 22.63 6.62 -24.20
N ARG A 294 21.39 7.11 -24.33
CA ARG A 294 21.17 8.43 -24.90
C ARG A 294 21.42 9.51 -23.85
N LEU A 295 22.67 9.95 -23.71
CA LEU A 295 23.03 11.11 -22.89
C LEU A 295 22.11 12.30 -23.22
N ILE A 296 21.38 12.75 -22.20
CA ILE A 296 20.50 13.91 -22.33
C ILE A 296 21.37 15.15 -22.20
N THR A 297 21.93 15.63 -23.32
CA THR A 297 22.78 16.84 -23.36
C THR A 297 21.99 18.15 -23.17
N ALA A 298 20.93 18.11 -22.36
CA ALA A 298 20.12 19.22 -21.89
C ALA A 298 19.85 18.96 -20.39
N PRO A 299 19.87 19.99 -19.53
CA PRO A 299 19.73 19.77 -18.09
C PRO A 299 18.43 19.01 -17.79
N THR A 300 18.53 18.06 -16.86
CA THR A 300 17.40 17.31 -16.29
C THR A 300 16.18 18.21 -16.11
N CYS A 301 15.02 17.80 -16.61
CA CYS A 301 13.75 18.40 -16.20
C CYS A 301 13.44 17.98 -14.76
N ARG A 302 14.21 18.51 -13.78
CA ARG A 302 13.83 18.53 -12.35
C ARG A 302 12.36 18.90 -12.28
N ARG A 303 11.52 18.03 -11.72
CA ARG A 303 10.06 18.18 -11.68
C ARG A 303 9.72 19.58 -11.13
N PRO A 304 9.31 20.56 -11.95
CA PRO A 304 9.09 21.91 -11.44
C PRO A 304 7.76 21.91 -10.70
N THR A 305 7.82 21.99 -9.38
CA THR A 305 6.64 22.30 -8.58
C THR A 305 6.11 23.66 -9.05
N ARG A 306 4.95 23.62 -9.72
CA ARG A 306 4.28 24.69 -10.50
C ARG A 306 4.67 24.73 -11.98
N ARG A 307 3.61 24.75 -12.80
CA ARG A 307 3.55 24.84 -14.27
C ARG A 307 4.64 25.72 -14.90
N TRP A 308 5.12 25.32 -16.08
CA TRP A 308 5.08 26.11 -17.33
C TRP A 308 5.03 25.14 -18.54
N SER A 309 4.67 25.64 -19.73
CA SER A 309 4.35 24.80 -20.91
C SER A 309 5.28 25.08 -22.10
N CYS A 310 5.91 24.04 -22.66
CA CYS A 310 6.76 24.15 -23.85
C CYS A 310 5.95 24.34 -25.14
N SER A 311 5.76 25.59 -25.56
CA SER A 311 5.14 25.93 -26.85
C SER A 311 6.10 25.69 -28.02
N ARG A 312 5.75 24.78 -28.95
CA ARG A 312 6.46 24.66 -30.24
C ARG A 312 6.16 25.88 -31.13
N ARG A 313 7.19 26.55 -31.62
CA ARG A 313 7.07 27.65 -32.60
C ARG A 313 6.98 27.10 -34.02
N ALA A 314 5.77 26.96 -34.55
CA ALA A 314 5.54 26.84 -35.99
C ALA A 314 5.32 28.24 -36.59
N GLY A 315 5.93 28.55 -37.74
CA GLY A 315 5.84 29.85 -38.39
C GLY A 315 5.36 29.73 -39.84
N ALA A 316 4.15 30.21 -40.11
CA ALA A 316 3.61 30.48 -41.45
C ALA A 316 2.61 31.65 -41.38
N SER A 317 2.44 32.36 -42.48
CA SER A 317 1.75 33.66 -42.54
C SER A 317 0.22 33.58 -42.60
N ASP A 318 -0.43 34.36 -41.72
CA ASP A 318 -1.56 35.27 -41.98
C ASP A 318 -2.51 34.98 -43.17
N SER A 319 -3.79 34.69 -42.90
CA SER A 319 -4.92 35.59 -43.24
C SER A 319 -6.32 34.96 -43.11
N GLY A 320 -7.31 35.77 -42.66
CA GLY A 320 -8.74 35.55 -42.90
C GLY A 320 -9.57 34.79 -41.83
N PRO A 321 -10.74 35.29 -41.38
CA PRO A 321 -11.52 34.67 -40.30
C PRO A 321 -12.89 34.09 -40.72
N ARG A 322 -13.33 33.01 -40.05
CA ARG A 322 -14.76 32.70 -39.77
C ARG A 322 -14.92 31.64 -38.67
N ALA A 323 -16.02 31.74 -37.93
CA ALA A 323 -16.50 30.80 -36.91
C ALA A 323 -18.01 30.54 -37.16
N PRO A 324 -18.77 29.76 -36.36
CA PRO A 324 -18.39 28.88 -35.24
C PRO A 324 -19.00 27.45 -35.30
N SER A 325 -18.51 26.54 -34.46
CA SER A 325 -19.31 25.49 -33.78
C SER A 325 -18.46 24.84 -32.68
N GLY A 326 -19.10 24.26 -31.65
CA GLY A 326 -18.40 23.77 -30.45
C GLY A 326 -18.20 22.25 -30.39
N ALA A 327 -17.18 21.84 -29.63
CA ALA A 327 -17.03 20.48 -29.11
C ALA A 327 -16.77 20.57 -27.60
N ARG A 328 -17.26 19.60 -26.82
CA ARG A 328 -17.05 19.54 -25.36
C ARG A 328 -15.63 19.10 -25.05
N ALA A 329 -15.02 19.69 -24.03
CA ALA A 329 -13.86 19.09 -23.38
C ALA A 329 -14.32 17.84 -22.58
N GLY A 330 -13.76 16.67 -22.90
CA GLY A 330 -13.94 15.46 -22.11
C GLY A 330 -12.85 15.35 -21.06
N ALA A 331 -13.22 15.37 -19.77
CA ALA A 331 -12.32 14.98 -18.70
C ALA A 331 -12.45 13.47 -18.46
N TRP A 332 -11.32 12.78 -18.27
CA TRP A 332 -11.27 11.40 -17.80
C TRP A 332 -10.60 11.37 -16.43
N SER A 333 -11.21 10.66 -15.48
CA SER A 333 -10.64 10.43 -14.15
C SER A 333 -10.13 9.00 -14.03
N SER A 334 -9.00 8.82 -13.36
CA SER A 334 -8.50 7.51 -12.96
C SER A 334 -9.29 6.96 -11.76
N ARG A 335 -9.51 5.65 -11.76
CA ARG A 335 -9.78 4.85 -10.56
C ARG A 335 -8.85 3.64 -10.59
N PRO A 336 -8.04 3.38 -9.55
CA PRO A 336 -7.40 2.09 -9.42
C PRO A 336 -8.46 1.01 -9.14
N ARG A 337 -8.17 -0.22 -9.55
CA ARG A 337 -8.84 -1.43 -9.05
C ARG A 337 -7.77 -2.35 -8.47
N ARG A 338 -8.02 -2.89 -7.28
CA ARG A 338 -7.32 -4.09 -6.80
C ARG A 338 -7.55 -5.24 -7.78
N ALA A 339 -6.50 -6.00 -8.07
CA ALA A 339 -6.60 -7.45 -8.11
C ALA A 339 -6.29 -7.98 -6.70
N GLY A 340 -6.59 -9.26 -6.46
CA GLY A 340 -6.14 -10.04 -5.31
C GLY A 340 -5.73 -11.43 -5.78
#